data_AF-A0A9D4YTA3-F1
#
_entry.id   AF-A0A9D4YTA3-F1
#
_cell.length_a   1.000
_cell.length_b   1.000
_cell.length_c   1.000
_cell.angle_alpha   90.00
_cell.angle_beta   90.00
_cell.angle_gamma   90.00
#
_symmetry.space_group_name_H-M   'P 1'
#
loop_
_entity.id
_entity.type
_entity.pdbx_description
1 polymer ?
#
loop_
_entity_poly.entity_id
_entity_poly.type
_entity_poly.pdbx_seq_one_letter_code
_entity_poly.pdbx_strand_id
1 'polypeptide(L)'
;MTQAPSAPRTRAAATRAASCAAVPNSWGSLPDAVHQRLQPLRRHRSNVLLQMALLSTVCLAAGLGAGWSGVLPRRQLSPLATSFPASRSVSAAATTAREASTSPASSPGAAAVFTVVAPLQLQSPFGVSWREVLEHTATRLSWTDPAFRLSLHDSQLLAGGDEGASSSRSALLDDVRQSQAAVAIGVADMTSAAALAPLLAEATTAVALGSAQQLQAATRLGGRTPGGSLGFLQRLFGGTQADVDEQVLHTIAELYQRASSDDFLFVFLVLANSYIKEVPAVAMSFAQKNAGLQELQCMVTKCGGQIFRCVTDTSCKAALDCLTGCEFNDQVCTYRCITSYESPLLEDFSLCIIQKHNCFNLKADIPMVPDPAPLASFGGQPMTHELAEDLFIGWLDADSTTSLDRPSALQPFSWRVFAGKNAAYDFFNCQYQLFYRGKGKGGMWYDPSFKVETVDGRSVWRRRHYRVKRDKQPGTFRFSVLDNGVTSNEFWRILDCEEGLDWCVFYYSGAASRAGLSYSGAILASKSGEWPKSQAARQRIEAVLDSAGIKTWELSNVDNSNCVGAPLDRSLLALA
;
A
#
# COMPACT_ATOMS: atom_id res chain seq x y z
N MET A 1 13.11 71.62 5.79
CA MET A 1 12.73 72.96 5.29
C MET A 1 12.45 72.77 3.80
N THR A 2 11.25 72.88 3.23
CA THR A 2 10.06 73.68 3.55
C THR A 2 8.85 73.10 2.80
N GLN A 3 7.80 72.77 3.57
CA GLN A 3 6.37 73.02 3.36
C GLN A 3 5.63 72.65 2.04
N ALA A 4 4.60 71.83 2.21
CA ALA A 4 3.35 71.67 1.44
C ALA A 4 2.49 72.97 1.46
N PRO A 5 1.24 73.11 0.90
CA PRO A 5 0.26 72.07 0.48
C PRO A 5 -0.67 72.44 -0.71
N SER A 6 -1.74 71.64 -0.89
CA SER A 6 -3.10 71.98 -1.39
C SER A 6 -3.58 71.37 -2.73
N ALA A 7 -4.60 70.51 -2.61
CA ALA A 7 -5.59 70.16 -3.65
C ALA A 7 -6.69 71.28 -3.70
N PRO A 8 -7.61 71.37 -4.69
CA PRO A 8 -8.68 70.36 -4.86
C PRO A 8 -9.40 70.26 -6.26
N ARG A 9 -10.36 69.31 -6.33
CA ARG A 9 -11.69 69.31 -7.01
C ARG A 9 -11.89 68.79 -8.46
N THR A 10 -12.53 67.59 -8.51
CA THR A 10 -13.83 67.24 -9.16
C THR A 10 -14.15 67.61 -10.63
N ARG A 11 -14.49 66.62 -11.47
CA ARG A 11 -15.86 66.24 -11.91
C ARG A 11 -15.87 65.12 -12.96
N ALA A 12 -16.98 64.39 -13.01
CA ALA A 12 -17.26 63.17 -13.77
C ALA A 12 -18.00 63.40 -15.11
N ALA A 13 -18.29 62.28 -15.81
CA ALA A 13 -19.22 62.04 -16.95
C ALA A 13 -18.60 62.14 -18.37
N ALA A 14 -18.88 61.29 -19.37
CA ALA A 14 -19.68 60.07 -19.54
C ALA A 14 -19.40 59.44 -20.94
N THR A 15 -19.70 58.12 -21.11
CA THR A 15 -20.25 57.39 -22.30
C THR A 15 -19.70 57.67 -23.73
N ARG A 16 -19.43 56.71 -24.64
CA ARG A 16 -20.20 55.53 -25.15
C ARG A 16 -19.25 54.77 -26.14
N ALA A 17 -19.13 53.44 -26.07
CA ALA A 17 -19.71 52.41 -26.97
C ALA A 17 -19.02 52.14 -28.33
N ALA A 18 -18.56 50.89 -28.52
CA ALA A 18 -18.57 50.05 -29.75
C ALA A 18 -17.76 48.76 -29.47
N SER A 19 -18.37 47.65 -29.04
CA SER A 19 -18.91 46.52 -29.84
C SER A 19 -17.91 45.71 -30.68
N CYS A 20 -17.60 44.52 -30.15
CA CYS A 20 -17.57 43.19 -30.78
C CYS A 20 -16.74 42.93 -32.05
N ALA A 21 -15.71 42.08 -31.89
CA ALA A 21 -15.44 40.96 -32.78
C ALA A 21 -14.98 39.75 -31.94
N ALA A 22 -15.67 38.62 -32.11
CA ALA A 22 -15.47 37.36 -31.40
C ALA A 22 -14.81 36.32 -32.32
N VAL A 23 -13.92 35.49 -31.77
CA VAL A 23 -13.38 34.24 -32.34
C VAL A 23 -13.21 33.25 -31.15
N PRO A 24 -13.48 31.94 -31.33
CA PRO A 24 -14.35 31.21 -30.40
C PRO A 24 -13.63 30.34 -29.35
N ASN A 25 -14.30 30.24 -28.19
CA ASN A 25 -14.09 29.18 -27.20
C ASN A 25 -14.75 27.89 -27.68
N SER A 26 -13.96 26.82 -27.82
CA SER A 26 -14.46 25.45 -27.89
C SER A 26 -13.67 24.57 -26.92
N TRP A 27 -13.92 24.75 -25.62
CA TRP A 27 -13.68 23.72 -24.63
C TRP A 27 -15.00 22.98 -24.45
N GLY A 28 -15.07 21.82 -25.11
CA GLY A 28 -16.18 20.90 -24.98
C GLY A 28 -16.27 20.40 -23.53
N SER A 29 -17.45 20.63 -22.98
CA SER A 29 -18.06 19.94 -21.84
C SER A 29 -17.59 18.50 -21.65
N LEU A 30 -16.85 18.27 -20.57
CA LEU A 30 -16.75 16.98 -19.87
C LEU A 30 -18.13 16.65 -19.26
N PRO A 31 -18.65 15.43 -19.39
CA PRO A 31 -19.93 15.09 -18.79
C PRO A 31 -19.80 14.92 -17.27
N ASP A 32 -20.65 15.65 -16.55
CA ASP A 32 -21.00 15.48 -15.14
C ASP A 32 -21.46 14.03 -14.87
N ALA A 33 -20.53 13.18 -14.45
CA ALA A 33 -20.83 11.82 -13.98
C ALA A 33 -19.89 11.37 -12.86
N VAL A 34 -19.66 12.22 -11.84
CA VAL A 34 -18.89 11.82 -10.62
C VAL A 34 -19.62 12.19 -9.31
N HIS A 35 -20.76 12.88 -9.35
CA HIS A 35 -21.57 13.12 -8.15
C HIS A 35 -23.01 12.67 -8.36
N GLN A 36 -23.27 11.38 -8.10
CA GLN A 36 -24.46 10.85 -7.42
C GLN A 36 -24.57 9.33 -7.66
N ARG A 37 -24.24 8.53 -6.64
CA ARG A 37 -24.93 7.28 -6.29
C ARG A 37 -24.38 6.75 -4.95
N LEU A 38 -24.86 7.36 -3.87
CA LEU A 38 -24.88 6.74 -2.55
C LEU A 38 -26.24 6.04 -2.38
N GLN A 39 -26.28 4.74 -2.64
CA GLN A 39 -27.25 3.81 -2.03
C GLN A 39 -26.58 2.45 -1.81
N PRO A 40 -26.93 1.71 -0.74
CA PRO A 40 -26.07 0.69 -0.18
C PRO A 40 -26.30 -0.68 -0.83
N LEU A 41 -25.28 -1.23 -1.48
CA LEU A 41 -25.22 -2.67 -1.73
C LEU A 41 -24.86 -3.38 -0.43
N ARG A 42 -25.89 -3.65 0.38
CA ARG A 42 -25.84 -4.69 1.41
C ARG A 42 -25.75 -6.05 0.72
N ARG A 43 -24.61 -6.73 0.86
CA ARG A 43 -24.42 -8.16 1.15
C ARG A 43 -23.18 -8.71 0.45
N HIS A 44 -22.05 -8.66 1.14
CA HIS A 44 -21.19 -9.81 1.38
C HIS A 44 -20.55 -9.55 2.74
N ARG A 45 -21.08 -10.21 3.78
CA ARG A 45 -20.50 -10.14 5.12
C ARG A 45 -19.30 -11.07 5.13
N SER A 46 -18.09 -10.52 5.26
CA SER A 46 -16.91 -11.28 5.65
C SER A 46 -17.22 -12.10 6.90
N ASN A 47 -16.97 -13.42 6.83
CA ASN A 47 -17.23 -14.37 7.92
C ASN A 47 -16.50 -14.01 9.22
N VAL A 48 -15.50 -13.13 9.19
CA VAL A 48 -14.73 -12.69 10.35
C VAL A 48 -15.60 -11.95 11.38
N LEU A 49 -16.51 -11.07 10.98
CA LEU A 49 -17.43 -10.38 11.91
C LEU A 49 -18.52 -11.30 12.44
N LEU A 50 -18.97 -12.29 11.64
CA LEU A 50 -19.91 -13.30 12.10
C LEU A 50 -19.22 -14.26 13.10
N GLN A 51 -17.96 -14.62 12.88
CA GLN A 51 -17.16 -15.44 13.78
C GLN A 51 -16.75 -14.69 15.06
N MET A 52 -16.42 -13.39 14.96
CA MET A 52 -16.15 -12.51 16.11
C MET A 52 -17.42 -12.18 16.90
N ALA A 53 -18.57 -12.02 16.24
CA ALA A 53 -19.87 -11.87 16.91
C ALA A 53 -20.39 -13.20 17.49
N LEU A 54 -20.08 -14.35 16.89
CA LEU A 54 -20.36 -15.66 17.47
C LEU A 54 -19.51 -15.88 18.73
N LEU A 55 -18.25 -15.41 18.74
CA LEU A 55 -17.37 -15.39 19.92
C LEU A 55 -17.89 -14.50 21.04
N SER A 56 -18.53 -13.36 20.74
CA SER A 56 -19.16 -12.53 21.79
C SER A 56 -20.37 -13.21 22.42
N THR A 57 -21.18 -13.96 21.65
CA THR A 57 -22.25 -14.82 22.21
C THR A 57 -21.74 -16.00 23.04
N VAL A 58 -20.61 -16.63 22.66
CA VAL A 58 -20.01 -17.74 23.43
C VAL A 58 -19.38 -17.23 24.73
N CYS A 59 -18.73 -16.06 24.72
CA CYS A 59 -18.21 -15.43 25.93
C CYS A 59 -19.32 -14.92 26.86
N LEU A 60 -20.47 -14.49 26.33
CA LEU A 60 -21.65 -14.12 27.12
C LEU A 60 -22.37 -15.34 27.72
N ALA A 61 -22.40 -16.47 27.02
CA ALA A 61 -23.04 -17.71 27.49
C ALA A 61 -22.22 -18.43 28.58
N ALA A 62 -20.89 -18.29 28.58
CA ALA A 62 -20.03 -18.86 29.63
C ALA A 62 -20.05 -18.05 30.95
N GLY A 63 -20.67 -16.87 30.98
CA GLY A 63 -20.76 -15.98 32.15
C GLY A 63 -22.04 -16.10 32.97
N LEU A 64 -23.01 -16.93 32.56
CA LEU A 64 -24.31 -17.08 33.22
C LEU A 64 -24.63 -18.54 33.51
N GLY A 65 -23.95 -19.09 34.52
CA GLY A 65 -24.30 -20.34 35.18
C GLY A 65 -24.06 -20.22 36.68
N ALA A 66 -25.13 -19.97 37.43
CA ALA A 66 -25.18 -20.02 38.90
C ALA A 66 -24.51 -21.31 39.43
N GLY A 67 -23.64 -21.27 40.42
CA GLY A 67 -23.88 -20.82 41.79
C GLY A 67 -24.34 -22.02 42.61
N TRP A 68 -23.55 -22.47 43.60
CA TRP A 68 -23.97 -23.25 44.78
C TRP A 68 -22.89 -23.08 45.88
N SER A 69 -23.40 -22.91 47.10
CA SER A 69 -22.71 -22.46 48.31
C SER A 69 -21.98 -23.59 49.06
N GLY A 70 -20.93 -23.26 49.82
CA GLY A 70 -20.39 -24.19 50.83
C GLY A 70 -19.02 -23.86 51.43
N VAL A 71 -19.00 -23.05 52.50
CA VAL A 71 -18.21 -23.14 53.76
C VAL A 71 -16.73 -23.62 53.75
N LEU A 72 -15.87 -22.76 54.30
CA LEU A 72 -14.46 -22.88 54.78
C LEU A 72 -14.10 -24.19 55.57
N PRO A 73 -12.82 -24.58 55.85
CA PRO A 73 -11.66 -23.70 56.13
C PRO A 73 -10.21 -24.16 55.76
N ARG A 74 -9.35 -23.13 55.63
CA ARG A 74 -7.93 -22.95 56.08
C ARG A 74 -7.13 -24.15 56.65
N ARG A 75 -5.98 -24.50 56.02
CA ARG A 75 -4.70 -24.94 56.64
C ARG A 75 -3.58 -25.00 55.57
N GLN A 76 -2.54 -24.17 55.70
CA GLN A 76 -1.18 -24.44 56.21
C GLN A 76 -0.17 -24.96 55.17
N LEU A 77 0.92 -24.20 55.07
CA LEU A 77 2.15 -24.42 54.30
C LEU A 77 2.93 -25.66 54.78
N SER A 78 3.56 -26.39 53.84
CA SER A 78 5.03 -26.56 53.73
C SER A 78 5.44 -27.73 52.80
N PRO A 79 6.71 -27.76 52.33
CA PRO A 79 7.12 -28.32 51.04
C PRO A 79 7.79 -29.70 51.17
N LEU A 80 7.96 -30.41 50.04
CA LEU A 80 8.97 -31.46 49.91
C LEU A 80 9.37 -31.67 48.45
N ALA A 81 10.68 -31.61 48.24
CA ALA A 81 11.40 -32.04 47.05
C ALA A 81 11.41 -33.56 46.94
N THR A 82 11.51 -34.11 45.71
CA THR A 82 12.70 -34.85 45.20
C THR A 82 12.40 -35.62 43.89
N SER A 83 13.34 -35.50 42.94
CA SER A 83 13.85 -36.48 41.95
C SER A 83 12.92 -37.43 41.15
N PHE A 84 12.99 -37.29 39.81
CA PHE A 84 13.19 -38.30 38.73
C PHE A 84 13.05 -39.80 39.05
N PRO A 85 12.56 -40.67 38.10
CA PRO A 85 13.17 -40.82 36.76
C PRO A 85 12.29 -41.26 35.56
N ALA A 86 12.89 -41.05 34.38
CA ALA A 86 12.99 -41.92 33.18
C ALA A 86 11.74 -42.58 32.53
N SER A 87 11.49 -42.14 31.30
CA SER A 87 11.24 -42.91 30.07
C SER A 87 10.30 -44.12 30.10
N ARG A 88 9.16 -44.00 29.40
CA ARG A 88 8.55 -45.10 28.65
C ARG A 88 7.94 -44.60 27.34
N SER A 89 8.53 -45.07 26.25
CA SER A 89 7.99 -45.12 24.89
C SER A 89 6.70 -45.94 24.84
N VAL A 90 5.68 -45.43 24.14
CA VAL A 90 4.54 -46.24 23.68
C VAL A 90 4.25 -45.94 22.21
N SER A 91 4.14 -47.03 21.46
CA SER A 91 3.99 -47.15 20.01
C SER A 91 2.84 -46.37 19.38
N ALA A 92 3.11 -46.00 18.14
CA ALA A 92 2.17 -45.52 17.14
C ALA A 92 1.03 -46.52 16.89
N ALA A 93 -0.21 -46.01 16.92
CA ALA A 93 -1.36 -46.67 16.33
C ALA A 93 -1.68 -45.95 15.01
N ALA A 94 -1.51 -46.68 13.91
CA ALA A 94 -1.91 -46.27 12.58
C ALA A 94 -3.43 -46.07 12.51
N THR A 95 -3.86 -44.90 12.04
CA THR A 95 -5.25 -44.69 11.63
C THR A 95 -5.23 -44.10 10.24
N THR A 96 -5.93 -44.79 9.35
CA THR A 96 -6.02 -44.61 7.90
C THR A 96 -6.46 -43.19 7.52
N ALA A 97 -5.55 -42.44 6.89
CA ALA A 97 -5.84 -41.17 6.26
C ALA A 97 -6.68 -41.40 4.99
N ARG A 98 -7.83 -40.75 4.94
CA ARG A 98 -8.73 -40.69 3.79
C ARG A 98 -8.18 -39.64 2.83
N GLU A 99 -7.90 -40.04 1.58
CA GLU A 99 -7.35 -39.20 0.52
C GLU A 99 -8.15 -37.91 0.34
N ALA A 100 -7.53 -36.78 0.68
CA ALA A 100 -7.94 -35.47 0.20
C ALA A 100 -7.34 -35.29 -1.19
N SER A 101 -8.21 -34.98 -2.15
CA SER A 101 -7.88 -34.66 -3.54
C SER A 101 -6.73 -33.67 -3.62
N THR A 102 -5.64 -34.10 -4.24
CA THR A 102 -4.44 -33.34 -4.54
C THR A 102 -4.75 -32.21 -5.53
N SER A 103 -4.65 -30.97 -5.07
CA SER A 103 -4.25 -29.86 -5.94
C SER A 103 -2.88 -30.20 -6.55
N PRO A 104 -2.61 -29.87 -7.83
CA PRO A 104 -1.30 -30.15 -8.41
C PRO A 104 -0.24 -29.40 -7.61
N ALA A 105 0.73 -30.17 -7.09
CA ALA A 105 1.85 -29.64 -6.35
C ALA A 105 2.60 -28.59 -7.20
N SER A 106 2.66 -27.36 -6.69
CA SER A 106 3.43 -26.26 -7.27
C SER A 106 4.89 -26.70 -7.43
N SER A 107 5.37 -26.72 -8.67
CA SER A 107 6.79 -26.94 -8.96
C SER A 107 7.57 -25.68 -8.57
N PRO A 108 8.56 -25.76 -7.65
CA PRO A 108 9.46 -24.64 -7.39
C PRO A 108 10.21 -24.33 -8.69
N GLY A 109 9.92 -23.18 -9.31
CA GLY A 109 10.52 -22.76 -10.58
C GLY A 109 9.59 -22.65 -11.78
N ALA A 110 8.27 -22.85 -11.63
CA ALA A 110 7.33 -22.53 -12.70
C ALA A 110 7.36 -21.01 -13.01
N ALA A 111 7.65 -20.66 -14.27
CA ALA A 111 7.57 -19.29 -14.74
C ALA A 111 6.11 -18.82 -14.69
N ALA A 112 5.91 -17.55 -14.33
CA ALA A 112 4.60 -16.91 -14.41
C ALA A 112 4.60 -16.01 -15.64
N VAL A 113 4.23 -16.59 -16.78
CA VAL A 113 4.17 -15.91 -18.06
C VAL A 113 2.74 -15.45 -18.32
N PHE A 114 2.57 -14.14 -18.51
CA PHE A 114 1.32 -13.53 -18.88
C PHE A 114 1.40 -13.02 -20.32
N THR A 115 0.37 -13.28 -21.10
CA THR A 115 0.15 -12.58 -22.37
C THR A 115 -0.76 -11.39 -22.11
N VAL A 116 -0.30 -10.17 -22.38
CA VAL A 116 -1.04 -8.95 -22.10
C VAL A 116 -1.36 -8.24 -23.41
N VAL A 117 -2.65 -7.94 -23.60
CA VAL A 117 -3.14 -7.24 -24.78
C VAL A 117 -3.73 -5.90 -24.36
N ALA A 118 -3.17 -4.82 -24.89
CA ALA A 118 -3.61 -3.45 -24.59
C ALA A 118 -3.42 -2.54 -25.81
N PRO A 119 -4.05 -1.37 -25.90
CA PRO A 119 -3.75 -0.40 -26.94
C PRO A 119 -2.44 0.32 -26.61
N LEU A 120 -1.31 -0.31 -26.94
CA LEU A 120 0.00 0.02 -26.36
C LEU A 120 0.44 1.47 -26.62
N GLN A 121 0.04 2.05 -27.75
CA GLN A 121 0.38 3.43 -28.11
C GLN A 121 -0.59 4.47 -27.56
N LEU A 122 -1.74 4.07 -27.02
CA LEU A 122 -2.73 4.98 -26.48
C LEU A 122 -2.42 5.35 -25.02
N GLN A 123 -2.92 6.52 -24.61
CA GLN A 123 -2.79 7.00 -23.25
C GLN A 123 -3.56 6.10 -22.27
N SER A 124 -2.92 5.76 -21.17
CA SER A 124 -3.48 5.02 -20.05
C SER A 124 -4.05 5.98 -18.99
N PRO A 125 -4.83 5.47 -18.01
CA PRO A 125 -5.27 6.26 -16.86
C PRO A 125 -4.14 6.89 -16.02
N PHE A 126 -2.89 6.43 -16.18
CA PHE A 126 -1.71 6.95 -15.49
C PHE A 126 -1.11 8.20 -16.16
N GLY A 127 -1.72 8.69 -17.25
CA GLY A 127 -1.25 9.87 -17.98
C GLY A 127 -0.14 9.60 -18.99
N VAL A 128 0.44 8.39 -18.99
CA VAL A 128 1.44 7.91 -19.97
C VAL A 128 0.88 6.77 -20.83
N SER A 129 1.64 6.31 -21.83
CA SER A 129 1.18 5.22 -22.72
C SER A 129 0.99 3.88 -22.00
N TRP A 130 0.08 3.03 -22.48
CA TRP A 130 -0.05 1.66 -21.95
C TRP A 130 1.25 0.86 -22.06
N ARG A 131 2.02 1.07 -23.14
CA ARG A 131 3.34 0.46 -23.30
C ARG A 131 4.24 0.76 -22.11
N GLU A 132 4.39 2.03 -21.76
CA GLU A 132 5.26 2.46 -20.67
C GLU A 132 4.83 1.87 -19.33
N VAL A 133 3.53 1.89 -19.01
CA VAL A 133 2.99 1.29 -17.78
C VAL A 133 3.28 -0.21 -17.71
N LEU A 134 3.06 -0.93 -18.81
CA LEU A 134 3.21 -2.39 -18.85
C LEU A 134 4.67 -2.83 -18.85
N GLU A 135 5.55 -2.12 -19.53
CA GLU A 135 7.01 -2.35 -19.49
C GLU A 135 7.54 -2.10 -18.08
N HIS A 136 7.13 -1.00 -17.43
CA HIS A 136 7.46 -0.73 -16.04
C HIS A 136 6.92 -1.81 -15.09
N THR A 137 5.67 -2.23 -15.28
CA THR A 137 5.04 -3.31 -14.50
C THR A 137 5.79 -4.63 -14.67
N ALA A 138 6.23 -4.97 -15.89
CA ALA A 138 7.03 -6.16 -16.15
C ALA A 138 8.36 -6.13 -15.38
N THR A 139 9.05 -4.99 -15.37
CA THR A 139 10.27 -4.79 -14.59
C THR A 139 9.99 -4.98 -13.09
N ARG A 140 8.92 -4.37 -12.57
CA ARG A 140 8.54 -4.49 -11.14
C ARG A 140 8.17 -5.92 -10.73
N LEU A 141 7.47 -6.67 -11.59
CA LEU A 141 7.20 -8.09 -11.36
C LEU A 141 8.48 -8.91 -11.26
N SER A 142 9.47 -8.60 -12.10
CA SER A 142 10.77 -9.31 -12.09
C SER A 142 11.56 -9.11 -10.80
N TRP A 143 11.35 -8.00 -10.09
CA TRP A 143 11.95 -7.77 -8.76
C TRP A 143 11.27 -8.59 -7.66
N THR A 144 9.99 -8.91 -7.84
CA THR A 144 9.25 -9.78 -6.91
C THR A 144 9.68 -11.23 -7.11
N ASP A 145 9.76 -11.67 -8.37
CA ASP A 145 10.28 -12.98 -8.73
C ASP A 145 10.81 -12.92 -10.19
N PRO A 146 12.11 -13.21 -10.40
CA PRO A 146 12.74 -13.17 -11.72
C PRO A 146 12.16 -14.11 -12.77
N ALA A 147 11.22 -14.98 -12.44
CA ALA A 147 10.51 -15.87 -13.36
C ALA A 147 9.18 -15.28 -13.88
N PHE A 148 8.78 -14.09 -13.46
CA PHE A 148 7.64 -13.38 -14.06
C PHE A 148 8.00 -12.79 -15.43
N ARG A 149 7.12 -12.98 -16.42
CA ARG A 149 7.28 -12.41 -17.77
C ARG A 149 5.94 -11.87 -18.25
N LEU A 150 5.96 -10.70 -18.88
CA LEU A 150 4.82 -10.18 -19.64
C LEU A 150 5.19 -10.18 -21.13
N SER A 151 4.41 -10.87 -21.96
CA SER A 151 4.45 -10.70 -23.42
C SER A 151 3.39 -9.68 -23.82
N LEU A 152 3.80 -8.59 -24.47
CA LEU A 152 2.93 -7.45 -24.75
C LEU A 152 2.50 -7.43 -26.22
N HIS A 153 1.18 -7.36 -26.45
CA HIS A 153 0.58 -7.28 -27.79
C HIS A 153 -0.28 -6.02 -27.92
N ASP A 154 -0.15 -5.34 -29.07
CA ASP A 154 -0.94 -4.15 -29.35
C ASP A 154 -2.30 -4.51 -29.94
N SER A 155 -3.35 -4.21 -29.19
CA SER A 155 -4.74 -4.44 -29.63
C SER A 155 -5.08 -3.73 -30.94
N GLN A 156 -4.44 -2.60 -31.26
CA GLN A 156 -4.71 -1.86 -32.50
C GLN A 156 -4.25 -2.61 -33.75
N LEU A 157 -3.29 -3.53 -33.61
CA LEU A 157 -2.79 -4.37 -34.70
C LEU A 157 -3.66 -5.61 -34.95
N LEU A 158 -4.66 -5.85 -34.09
CA LEU A 158 -5.57 -6.99 -34.23
C LEU A 158 -6.77 -6.68 -35.12
N ALA A 159 -7.01 -5.42 -35.46
CA ALA A 159 -8.12 -5.00 -36.32
C ALA A 159 -7.70 -5.09 -37.80
N GLY A 160 -8.61 -5.57 -38.67
CA GLY A 160 -8.40 -5.59 -40.14
C GLY A 160 -8.19 -6.98 -40.76
N GLY A 161 -8.39 -7.09 -42.07
CA GLY A 161 -8.30 -8.36 -42.81
C GLY A 161 -6.96 -8.59 -43.52
N ASP A 162 -5.99 -7.71 -43.33
CA ASP A 162 -4.70 -7.78 -44.04
C ASP A 162 -3.75 -8.82 -43.44
N GLU A 163 -2.62 -9.04 -44.13
CA GLU A 163 -1.58 -9.98 -43.70
C GLU A 163 -0.94 -9.57 -42.36
N GLY A 164 -0.83 -8.27 -42.08
CA GLY A 164 -0.26 -7.74 -40.84
C GLY A 164 -1.11 -8.07 -39.62
N ALA A 165 -2.42 -7.86 -39.71
CA ALA A 165 -3.38 -8.22 -38.67
C ALA A 165 -3.46 -9.73 -38.49
N SER A 166 -3.39 -10.50 -39.57
CA SER A 166 -3.38 -11.97 -39.52
C SER A 166 -2.13 -12.51 -38.83
N SER A 167 -0.95 -11.97 -39.15
CA SER A 167 0.31 -12.30 -38.48
C SER A 167 0.29 -11.94 -36.99
N SER A 168 -0.23 -10.76 -36.66
CA SER A 168 -0.36 -10.31 -35.26
C SER A 168 -1.27 -11.22 -34.44
N ARG A 169 -2.41 -11.67 -35.00
CA ARG A 169 -3.30 -12.65 -34.35
C ARG A 169 -2.64 -14.00 -34.18
N SER A 170 -1.86 -14.47 -35.16
CA SER A 170 -1.14 -15.74 -35.06
C SER A 170 -0.09 -15.71 -33.95
N ALA A 171 0.72 -14.65 -33.90
CA ALA A 171 1.73 -14.48 -32.85
C ALA A 171 1.08 -14.39 -31.46
N LEU A 172 -0.03 -13.64 -31.34
CA LEU A 172 -0.79 -13.57 -30.10
C LEU A 172 -1.35 -14.93 -29.68
N LEU A 173 -1.89 -15.72 -30.61
CA LEU A 173 -2.42 -17.06 -30.31
C LEU A 173 -1.33 -18.00 -29.78
N ASP A 174 -0.14 -17.97 -30.39
CA ASP A 174 0.99 -18.78 -29.96
C ASP A 174 1.42 -18.41 -28.53
N ASP A 175 1.50 -17.11 -28.22
CA ASP A 175 1.81 -16.62 -26.88
C ASP A 175 0.73 -16.96 -25.86
N VAL A 176 -0.55 -16.79 -26.21
CA VAL A 176 -1.68 -17.18 -25.34
C VAL A 176 -1.56 -18.65 -24.94
N ARG A 177 -1.27 -19.54 -25.90
CA ARG A 177 -1.12 -20.98 -25.67
C ARG A 177 0.10 -21.37 -24.83
N GLN A 178 1.15 -20.55 -24.84
CA GLN A 178 2.38 -20.78 -24.08
C GLN A 178 2.36 -20.10 -22.70
N SER A 179 1.50 -19.10 -22.52
CA SER A 179 1.33 -18.36 -21.28
C SER A 179 0.42 -19.09 -20.27
N GLN A 180 0.60 -18.79 -18.98
CA GLN A 180 -0.25 -19.36 -17.92
C GLN A 180 -1.52 -18.53 -17.71
N ALA A 181 -1.52 -17.26 -18.12
CA ALA A 181 -2.69 -16.41 -18.12
C ALA A 181 -2.63 -15.35 -19.24
N ALA A 182 -3.79 -14.93 -19.71
CA ALA A 182 -3.96 -13.83 -20.65
C ALA A 182 -4.75 -12.67 -20.01
N VAL A 183 -4.33 -11.43 -20.24
CA VAL A 183 -4.96 -10.25 -19.66
C VAL A 183 -5.21 -9.21 -20.75
N ALA A 184 -6.47 -8.86 -20.99
CA ALA A 184 -6.83 -7.72 -21.83
C ALA A 184 -7.03 -6.47 -20.97
N ILE A 185 -6.39 -5.36 -21.33
CA ILE A 185 -6.40 -4.14 -20.53
C ILE A 185 -6.72 -2.95 -21.44
N GLY A 186 -7.76 -2.19 -21.10
CA GLY A 186 -8.10 -0.96 -21.81
C GLY A 186 -8.54 -1.14 -23.27
N VAL A 187 -8.88 -2.36 -23.71
CA VAL A 187 -9.26 -2.64 -25.11
C VAL A 187 -10.71 -2.20 -25.33
N ALA A 188 -10.89 -0.91 -25.63
CA ALA A 188 -12.20 -0.30 -25.86
C ALA A 188 -12.69 -0.39 -27.31
N ASP A 189 -11.77 -0.51 -28.28
CA ASP A 189 -12.13 -0.63 -29.69
C ASP A 189 -12.87 -1.96 -29.96
N MET A 190 -14.05 -1.84 -30.55
CA MET A 190 -14.97 -2.97 -30.73
C MET A 190 -14.48 -3.97 -31.77
N THR A 191 -13.75 -3.51 -32.79
CA THR A 191 -13.19 -4.36 -33.85
C THR A 191 -12.02 -5.18 -33.30
N SER A 192 -11.10 -4.53 -32.59
CA SER A 192 -10.02 -5.20 -31.87
C SER A 192 -10.57 -6.17 -30.81
N ALA A 193 -11.58 -5.76 -30.04
CA ALA A 193 -12.21 -6.63 -29.04
C ALA A 193 -12.86 -7.87 -29.67
N ALA A 194 -13.55 -7.72 -30.80
CA ALA A 194 -14.15 -8.85 -31.53
C ALA A 194 -13.09 -9.82 -32.06
N ALA A 195 -11.96 -9.31 -32.56
CA ALA A 195 -10.84 -10.14 -33.00
C ALA A 195 -10.10 -10.84 -31.84
N LEU A 196 -10.04 -10.18 -30.68
CA LEU A 196 -9.33 -10.67 -29.50
C LEU A 196 -10.11 -11.74 -28.71
N ALA A 197 -11.44 -11.62 -28.62
CA ALA A 197 -12.28 -12.53 -27.84
C ALA A 197 -12.04 -14.04 -28.09
N PRO A 198 -12.00 -14.53 -29.35
CA PRO A 198 -11.72 -15.95 -29.59
C PRO A 198 -10.29 -16.36 -29.22
N LEU A 199 -9.32 -15.45 -29.29
CA LEU A 199 -7.92 -15.73 -28.93
C LEU A 199 -7.77 -15.86 -27.41
N LEU A 200 -8.38 -14.95 -26.64
CA LEU A 200 -8.38 -15.03 -25.17
C LEU A 200 -9.05 -16.29 -24.64
N ALA A 201 -10.09 -16.79 -25.33
CA ALA A 201 -10.83 -17.98 -24.92
C ALA A 201 -9.99 -19.27 -24.94
N GLU A 202 -8.84 -19.27 -25.63
CA GLU A 202 -7.89 -20.38 -25.65
C GLU A 202 -7.02 -20.45 -24.37
N ALA A 203 -6.99 -19.38 -23.57
CA ALA A 203 -6.24 -19.36 -22.32
C ALA A 203 -7.00 -20.10 -21.21
N THR A 204 -6.26 -20.84 -20.37
CA THR A 204 -6.81 -21.43 -19.14
C THR A 204 -7.32 -20.35 -18.17
N THR A 205 -6.56 -19.26 -18.04
CA THR A 205 -6.95 -18.11 -17.24
C THR A 205 -6.90 -16.87 -18.14
N ALA A 206 -8.05 -16.21 -18.31
CA ALA A 206 -8.20 -15.00 -19.11
C ALA A 206 -9.08 -13.99 -18.37
N VAL A 207 -8.64 -12.73 -18.29
CA VAL A 207 -9.46 -11.65 -17.72
C VAL A 207 -9.38 -10.40 -18.60
N ALA A 208 -10.46 -9.61 -18.58
CA ALA A 208 -10.53 -8.33 -19.30
C ALA A 208 -10.85 -7.19 -18.32
N LEU A 209 -9.93 -6.23 -18.19
CA LEU A 209 -9.99 -5.10 -17.28
C LEU A 209 -10.12 -3.79 -18.07
N GLY A 210 -11.06 -2.93 -17.69
CA GLY A 210 -11.30 -1.65 -18.38
C GLY A 210 -11.54 -1.79 -19.89
N SER A 211 -12.01 -2.95 -20.35
CA SER A 211 -12.12 -3.30 -21.77
C SER A 211 -13.59 -3.48 -22.18
N ALA A 212 -13.84 -3.55 -23.48
CA ALA A 212 -15.18 -3.70 -24.05
C ALA A 212 -15.93 -4.92 -23.49
N GLN A 213 -17.25 -4.79 -23.30
CA GLN A 213 -18.08 -5.82 -22.63
C GLN A 213 -18.03 -7.17 -23.34
N GLN A 214 -17.81 -7.22 -24.66
CA GLN A 214 -17.68 -8.47 -25.43
C GLN A 214 -16.56 -9.36 -24.90
N LEU A 215 -15.48 -8.77 -24.36
CA LEU A 215 -14.36 -9.52 -23.82
C LEU A 215 -14.69 -10.20 -22.48
N GLN A 216 -15.77 -9.79 -21.79
CA GLN A 216 -16.22 -10.45 -20.56
C GLN A 216 -16.68 -11.89 -20.82
N ALA A 217 -17.21 -12.19 -22.01
CA ALA A 217 -17.56 -13.56 -22.40
C ALA A 217 -16.32 -14.47 -22.54
N ALA A 218 -15.13 -13.88 -22.72
CA ALA A 218 -13.86 -14.58 -22.80
C ALA A 218 -13.22 -14.81 -21.42
N THR A 219 -13.78 -14.26 -20.34
CA THR A 219 -13.23 -14.45 -18.99
C THR A 219 -13.24 -15.93 -18.58
N ARG A 220 -12.08 -16.43 -18.17
CA ARG A 220 -11.86 -17.80 -17.70
C ARG A 220 -10.94 -17.77 -16.49
N LEU A 221 -11.21 -18.59 -15.48
CA LEU A 221 -10.36 -18.73 -14.30
C LEU A 221 -10.10 -20.21 -14.05
N GLY A 222 -8.86 -20.66 -14.23
CA GLY A 222 -8.51 -22.08 -14.11
C GLY A 222 -9.34 -23.00 -15.03
N GLY A 223 -9.65 -22.54 -16.24
CA GLY A 223 -10.46 -23.24 -17.25
C GLY A 223 -11.98 -23.10 -17.08
N ARG A 224 -12.45 -22.41 -16.05
CA ARG A 224 -13.89 -22.26 -15.74
C ARG A 224 -14.42 -20.91 -16.17
N THR A 225 -15.69 -20.86 -16.56
CA THR A 225 -16.44 -19.62 -16.77
C THR A 225 -17.06 -19.14 -15.45
N PRO A 226 -16.68 -17.94 -14.97
CA PRO A 226 -17.35 -17.34 -13.82
C PRO A 226 -18.82 -17.02 -14.16
N GLY A 227 -19.75 -17.26 -13.23
CA GLY A 227 -21.16 -16.87 -13.39
C GLY A 227 -22.11 -17.92 -13.98
N GLY A 228 -21.74 -19.21 -14.04
CA GLY A 228 -22.70 -20.29 -14.30
C GLY A 228 -23.72 -20.42 -13.17
N SER A 229 -25.02 -20.56 -13.48
CA SER A 229 -26.07 -20.71 -12.46
C SER A 229 -25.90 -22.00 -11.67
N LEU A 230 -25.32 -21.94 -10.48
CA LEU A 230 -25.31 -23.05 -9.54
C LEU A 230 -26.63 -23.08 -8.77
N GLY A 231 -27.25 -24.27 -8.73
CA GLY A 231 -28.52 -24.51 -8.07
C GLY A 231 -28.48 -24.21 -6.57
N PHE A 232 -29.64 -23.86 -6.02
CA PHE A 232 -29.89 -23.49 -4.62
C PHE A 232 -29.21 -24.38 -3.57
N LEU A 233 -29.00 -25.67 -3.86
CA LEU A 233 -28.44 -26.66 -2.93
C LEU A 233 -26.93 -26.50 -2.69
N GLN A 234 -26.16 -25.86 -3.57
CA GLN A 234 -24.71 -25.74 -3.44
C GLN A 234 -24.27 -24.55 -2.57
N ARG A 235 -25.13 -23.53 -2.43
CA ARG A 235 -24.92 -22.35 -1.57
C ARG A 235 -25.04 -22.64 -0.06
N LEU A 236 -25.53 -23.83 0.30
CA LEU A 236 -25.80 -24.21 1.69
C LEU A 236 -24.64 -24.95 2.36
N PHE A 237 -23.62 -25.40 1.61
CA PHE A 237 -22.55 -26.25 2.13
C PHE A 237 -21.15 -25.80 1.64
N GLY A 238 -20.57 -24.80 2.32
CA GLY A 238 -19.15 -24.42 2.18
C GLY A 238 -18.81 -23.58 0.95
N GLY A 239 -17.78 -22.72 1.08
CA GLY A 239 -17.30 -21.90 -0.03
C GLY A 239 -16.80 -22.78 -1.19
N THR A 240 -17.41 -22.58 -2.34
CA THR A 240 -17.07 -23.30 -3.57
C THR A 240 -15.90 -22.63 -4.28
N GLN A 241 -15.23 -23.34 -5.18
CA GLN A 241 -14.23 -22.73 -6.07
C GLN A 241 -14.81 -21.54 -6.88
N ALA A 242 -16.12 -21.54 -7.14
CA ALA A 242 -16.80 -20.43 -7.80
C ALA A 242 -16.81 -19.16 -6.93
N ASP A 243 -16.96 -19.28 -5.61
CA ASP A 243 -16.90 -18.13 -4.69
C ASP A 243 -15.48 -17.54 -4.62
N VAL A 244 -14.46 -18.41 -4.68
CA VAL A 244 -13.05 -17.98 -4.79
C VAL A 244 -12.81 -17.25 -6.11
N ASP A 245 -13.30 -17.81 -7.21
CA ASP A 245 -13.17 -17.21 -8.55
C ASP A 245 -13.86 -15.82 -8.60
N GLU A 246 -15.06 -15.68 -8.02
CA GLU A 246 -15.77 -14.40 -7.90
C GLU A 246 -14.99 -13.39 -7.02
N GLN A 247 -14.44 -13.83 -5.89
CA GLN A 247 -13.63 -12.99 -5.01
C GLN A 247 -12.37 -12.49 -5.71
N VAL A 248 -11.71 -13.33 -6.51
CA VAL A 248 -10.52 -12.92 -7.29
C VAL A 248 -10.89 -11.86 -8.32
N LEU A 249 -11.98 -12.05 -9.07
CA LEU A 249 -12.45 -11.04 -10.05
C LEU A 249 -12.77 -9.71 -9.40
N HIS A 250 -13.46 -9.73 -8.26
CA HIS A 250 -13.75 -8.54 -7.48
C HIS A 250 -12.45 -7.83 -7.09
N THR A 251 -11.52 -8.58 -6.49
CA THR A 251 -10.23 -8.05 -6.02
C THR A 251 -9.43 -7.38 -7.14
N ILE A 252 -9.29 -8.03 -8.30
CA ILE A 252 -8.54 -7.44 -9.42
C ILE A 252 -9.25 -6.26 -10.06
N ALA A 253 -10.59 -6.24 -10.06
CA ALA A 253 -11.36 -5.11 -10.56
C ALA A 253 -11.18 -3.87 -9.67
N GLU A 254 -11.19 -4.04 -8.36
CA GLU A 254 -10.95 -2.95 -7.41
C GLU A 254 -9.51 -2.42 -7.48
N LEU A 255 -8.53 -3.33 -7.53
CA LEU A 255 -7.12 -2.97 -7.73
C LEU A 255 -6.95 -2.13 -9.00
N TYR A 256 -7.56 -2.55 -10.11
CA TYR A 256 -7.54 -1.80 -11.36
C TYR A 256 -8.22 -0.42 -11.24
N GLN A 257 -9.37 -0.34 -10.55
CA GLN A 257 -10.12 0.91 -10.39
C GLN A 257 -9.40 1.97 -9.57
N ARG A 258 -8.58 1.58 -8.59
CA ARG A 258 -7.82 2.54 -7.77
C ARG A 258 -6.73 3.27 -8.55
N ALA A 259 -6.35 2.76 -9.72
CA ALA A 259 -5.43 3.42 -10.66
C ALA A 259 -4.10 3.88 -10.02
N SER A 260 -3.61 3.14 -9.02
CA SER A 260 -2.25 3.29 -8.49
C SER A 260 -1.33 2.26 -9.15
N SER A 261 -0.05 2.59 -9.33
CA SER A 261 0.90 1.66 -9.96
C SER A 261 1.14 0.41 -9.11
N ASP A 262 1.05 0.55 -7.78
CA ASP A 262 1.16 -0.56 -6.83
C ASP A 262 -0.05 -1.49 -6.94
N ASP A 263 -1.28 -0.96 -6.98
CA ASP A 263 -2.46 -1.80 -7.16
C ASP A 263 -2.50 -2.48 -8.54
N PHE A 264 -2.06 -1.77 -9.58
CA PHE A 264 -1.95 -2.33 -10.92
C PHE A 264 -0.94 -3.49 -10.98
N LEU A 265 0.19 -3.39 -10.28
CA LEU A 265 1.12 -4.51 -10.10
C LEU A 265 0.44 -5.70 -9.40
N PHE A 266 -0.35 -5.43 -8.35
CA PHE A 266 -1.02 -6.46 -7.56
C PHE A 266 -2.10 -7.21 -8.34
N VAL A 267 -2.67 -6.65 -9.41
CA VAL A 267 -3.55 -7.40 -10.32
C VAL A 267 -2.86 -8.68 -10.81
N PHE A 268 -1.62 -8.56 -11.30
CA PHE A 268 -0.86 -9.70 -11.81
C PHE A 268 -0.42 -10.65 -10.69
N LEU A 269 -0.02 -10.10 -9.53
CA LEU A 269 0.40 -10.92 -8.39
C LEU A 269 -0.77 -11.73 -7.81
N VAL A 270 -1.99 -11.15 -7.76
CA VAL A 270 -3.22 -11.86 -7.35
C VAL A 270 -3.54 -12.98 -8.33
N LEU A 271 -3.55 -12.70 -9.64
CA LEU A 271 -3.80 -13.73 -10.65
C LEU A 271 -2.77 -14.87 -10.59
N ALA A 272 -1.49 -14.53 -10.41
CA ALA A 272 -0.44 -15.52 -10.24
C ALA A 272 -0.66 -16.37 -8.99
N ASN A 273 -0.90 -15.74 -7.84
CA ASN A 273 -1.15 -16.42 -6.57
C ASN A 273 -2.33 -17.39 -6.64
N SER A 274 -3.40 -16.98 -7.32
CA SER A 274 -4.65 -17.74 -7.37
C SER A 274 -4.62 -18.88 -8.39
N TYR A 275 -3.89 -18.75 -9.51
CA TYR A 275 -4.02 -19.69 -10.64
C TYR A 275 -2.72 -20.23 -11.23
N ILE A 276 -1.56 -19.73 -10.80
CA ILE A 276 -0.27 -20.11 -11.40
C ILE A 276 0.65 -20.72 -10.34
N LYS A 277 1.01 -19.94 -9.33
CA LYS A 277 1.91 -20.32 -8.23
C LYS A 277 1.68 -19.42 -7.05
N GLU A 278 1.94 -19.93 -5.84
CA GLU A 278 1.90 -19.09 -4.64
C GLU A 278 2.86 -17.90 -4.77
N VAL A 279 2.36 -16.71 -4.44
CA VAL A 279 3.14 -15.46 -4.42
C VAL A 279 3.12 -14.93 -2.99
N PRO A 280 4.23 -15.01 -2.24
CA PRO A 280 4.28 -14.61 -0.84
C PRO A 280 3.77 -13.19 -0.59
N ALA A 281 4.04 -12.23 -1.47
CA ALA A 281 3.59 -10.84 -1.34
C ALA A 281 2.06 -10.68 -1.23
N VAL A 282 1.29 -11.62 -1.78
CA VAL A 282 -0.18 -11.57 -1.85
C VAL A 282 -0.81 -12.65 -0.97
N ALA A 283 -0.21 -13.84 -0.90
CA ALA A 283 -0.69 -14.96 -0.07
C ALA A 283 -0.93 -14.53 1.38
N MET A 284 -0.06 -13.69 1.93
CA MET A 284 -0.14 -13.19 3.29
C MET A 284 -1.35 -12.28 3.52
N SER A 285 -1.67 -11.43 2.55
CA SER A 285 -2.85 -10.56 2.60
C SER A 285 -4.15 -11.38 2.51
N PHE A 286 -4.15 -12.47 1.72
CA PHE A 286 -5.26 -13.42 1.70
C PHE A 286 -5.40 -14.18 3.02
N ALA A 287 -4.30 -14.62 3.63
CA ALA A 287 -4.31 -15.31 4.91
C ALA A 287 -4.88 -14.43 6.04
N GLN A 288 -4.56 -13.14 6.04
CA GLN A 288 -5.14 -12.18 6.99
C GLN A 288 -6.65 -12.01 6.82
N LYS A 289 -7.14 -11.87 5.58
CA LYS A 289 -8.57 -11.70 5.32
C LYS A 289 -9.37 -12.98 5.59
N ASN A 290 -8.73 -14.15 5.48
CA ASN A 290 -9.37 -15.45 5.60
C ASN A 290 -8.83 -16.23 6.82
N ALA A 291 -8.98 -15.66 8.02
CA ALA A 291 -8.58 -16.32 9.26
C ALA A 291 -9.21 -17.73 9.38
N GLY A 292 -8.38 -18.75 9.53
CA GLY A 292 -8.81 -20.12 9.76
C GLY A 292 -9.07 -20.43 11.23
N LEU A 293 -9.43 -21.68 11.52
CA LEU A 293 -9.71 -22.15 12.88
C LEU A 293 -8.47 -22.04 13.80
N GLN A 294 -7.27 -22.24 13.26
CA GLN A 294 -6.02 -22.20 14.04
C GLN A 294 -5.67 -20.77 14.45
N GLU A 295 -5.82 -19.82 13.54
CA GLU A 295 -5.59 -18.40 13.76
C GLU A 295 -6.57 -17.88 14.83
N LEU A 296 -7.86 -18.22 14.69
CA LEU A 296 -8.89 -17.89 15.67
C LEU A 296 -8.60 -18.50 17.05
N GLN A 297 -8.17 -19.78 17.08
CA GLN A 297 -7.79 -20.43 18.33
C GLN A 297 -6.60 -19.72 18.99
N CYS A 298 -5.58 -19.32 18.23
CA CYS A 298 -4.47 -18.53 18.75
C CYS A 298 -4.95 -17.20 19.34
N MET A 299 -5.74 -16.45 18.57
CA MET A 299 -6.26 -15.14 18.98
C MET A 299 -7.06 -15.24 20.28
N VAL A 300 -8.00 -16.17 20.37
CA VAL A 300 -8.85 -16.34 21.56
C VAL A 300 -8.05 -16.83 22.77
N THR A 301 -7.15 -17.80 22.59
CA THR A 301 -6.42 -18.41 23.72
C THR A 301 -5.27 -17.56 24.24
N LYS A 302 -4.61 -16.77 23.37
CA LYS A 302 -3.45 -15.94 23.72
C LYS A 302 -3.80 -14.48 23.97
N CYS A 303 -4.81 -13.96 23.27
CA CYS A 303 -5.15 -12.53 23.24
C CYS A 303 -6.60 -12.25 23.65
N GLY A 304 -7.33 -13.23 24.19
CA GLY A 304 -8.76 -13.09 24.55
C GLY A 304 -9.07 -11.89 25.43
N GLY A 305 -8.18 -11.52 26.36
CA GLY A 305 -8.37 -10.35 27.22
C GLY A 305 -8.30 -9.02 26.45
N GLN A 306 -7.33 -8.87 25.55
CA GLN A 306 -7.17 -7.69 24.69
C GLN A 306 -8.31 -7.60 23.68
N ILE A 307 -8.71 -8.74 23.09
CA ILE A 307 -9.87 -8.84 22.20
C ILE A 307 -11.11 -8.38 22.93
N PHE A 308 -11.41 -8.97 24.09
CA PHE A 308 -12.60 -8.63 24.88
C PHE A 308 -12.65 -7.13 25.18
N ARG A 309 -11.57 -6.56 25.71
CA ARG A 309 -11.48 -5.12 26.02
C ARG A 309 -11.74 -4.25 24.78
N CYS A 310 -11.13 -4.58 23.65
CA CYS A 310 -11.31 -3.82 22.42
C CYS A 310 -12.75 -3.90 21.89
N VAL A 311 -13.33 -5.11 21.81
CA VAL A 311 -14.69 -5.26 21.24
C VAL A 311 -15.78 -4.69 22.14
N THR A 312 -15.52 -4.56 23.45
CA THR A 312 -16.43 -3.89 24.40
C THR A 312 -16.25 -2.38 24.47
N ASP A 313 -15.12 -1.85 23.98
CA ASP A 313 -14.90 -0.42 23.87
C ASP A 313 -15.48 0.13 22.56
N THR A 314 -16.15 1.27 22.63
CA THR A 314 -16.86 1.82 21.47
C THR A 314 -15.91 2.29 20.37
N SER A 315 -14.79 2.93 20.75
CA SER A 315 -13.81 3.46 19.78
C SER A 315 -13.01 2.33 19.15
N CYS A 316 -12.51 1.39 19.96
CA CYS A 316 -11.73 0.26 19.48
C CYS A 316 -12.59 -0.66 18.60
N LYS A 317 -13.83 -0.93 18.99
CA LYS A 317 -14.78 -1.65 18.12
C LYS A 317 -15.03 -0.92 16.80
N ALA A 318 -15.23 0.40 16.82
CA ALA A 318 -15.39 1.18 15.59
C ALA A 318 -14.16 1.10 14.67
N ALA A 319 -12.95 1.05 15.25
CA ALA A 319 -11.72 0.81 14.50
C ALA A 319 -11.73 -0.55 13.79
N LEU A 320 -12.07 -1.63 14.51
CA LEU A 320 -12.14 -2.97 13.94
C LEU A 320 -13.20 -3.11 12.86
N ASP A 321 -14.38 -2.51 13.09
CA ASP A 321 -15.46 -2.50 12.11
C ASP A 321 -15.05 -1.73 10.84
N CYS A 322 -14.35 -0.59 10.99
CA CYS A 322 -13.79 0.19 9.87
C CYS A 322 -12.75 -0.61 9.09
N LEU A 323 -11.77 -1.21 9.78
CA LEU A 323 -10.71 -2.01 9.18
C LEU A 323 -11.23 -3.22 8.40
N THR A 324 -12.29 -3.86 8.92
CA THR A 324 -12.93 -5.00 8.23
C THR A 324 -13.60 -4.58 6.92
N GLY A 325 -13.95 -3.31 6.78
CA GLY A 325 -14.52 -2.74 5.55
C GLY A 325 -13.48 -2.28 4.53
N CYS A 326 -12.18 -2.34 4.84
CA CYS A 326 -11.14 -1.95 3.88
C CYS A 326 -10.90 -3.04 2.84
N GLU A 327 -10.75 -2.60 1.58
CA GLU A 327 -10.54 -3.51 0.46
C GLU A 327 -9.14 -4.11 0.43
N PHE A 328 -8.96 -5.12 -0.41
CA PHE A 328 -7.69 -5.83 -0.49
C PHE A 328 -6.57 -4.86 -0.89
N ASN A 329 -5.47 -4.87 -0.12
CA ASN A 329 -4.31 -3.98 -0.29
C ASN A 329 -4.65 -2.47 -0.19
N ASP A 330 -5.82 -2.08 0.34
CA ASP A 330 -6.16 -0.67 0.55
C ASP A 330 -5.51 -0.11 1.82
N GLN A 331 -4.24 0.26 1.68
CA GLN A 331 -3.44 0.79 2.78
C GLN A 331 -3.92 2.18 3.22
N VAL A 332 -4.47 2.99 2.31
CA VAL A 332 -5.01 4.32 2.63
C VAL A 332 -6.25 4.18 3.52
N CYS A 333 -7.18 3.30 3.18
CA CYS A 333 -8.34 2.98 4.04
C CYS A 333 -7.88 2.49 5.41
N THR A 334 -6.98 1.51 5.43
CA THR A 334 -6.47 0.90 6.67
C THR A 334 -5.87 1.97 7.60
N TYR A 335 -5.01 2.82 7.05
CA TYR A 335 -4.35 3.86 7.82
C TYR A 335 -5.34 4.93 8.33
N ARG A 336 -6.30 5.34 7.48
CA ARG A 336 -7.36 6.29 7.89
C ARG A 336 -8.24 5.70 8.99
N CYS A 337 -8.61 4.42 8.92
CA CYS A 337 -9.36 3.74 9.99
C CYS A 337 -8.58 3.76 11.31
N ILE A 338 -7.33 3.31 11.32
CA ILE A 338 -6.48 3.32 12.52
C ILE A 338 -6.39 4.73 13.09
N THR A 339 -6.06 5.69 12.24
CA THR A 339 -5.90 7.09 12.64
C THR A 339 -7.18 7.73 13.17
N SER A 340 -8.35 7.31 12.69
CA SER A 340 -9.63 7.87 13.12
C SER A 340 -10.02 7.45 14.53
N TYR A 341 -9.57 6.26 14.95
CA TYR A 341 -9.98 5.57 16.17
C TYR A 341 -8.80 5.14 17.06
N GLU A 342 -7.61 5.71 16.81
CA GLU A 342 -6.36 5.40 17.50
C GLU A 342 -6.55 5.47 19.01
N SER A 343 -6.23 4.36 19.70
CA SER A 343 -6.42 4.23 21.14
C SER A 343 -5.45 3.18 21.72
N PRO A 344 -5.11 3.27 23.02
CA PRO A 344 -4.28 2.26 23.68
C PRO A 344 -4.85 0.83 23.59
N LEU A 345 -6.19 0.70 23.56
CA LEU A 345 -6.85 -0.61 23.42
C LEU A 345 -6.65 -1.22 22.03
N LEU A 346 -6.68 -0.40 20.98
CA LEU A 346 -6.41 -0.84 19.61
C LEU A 346 -4.95 -1.23 19.44
N GLU A 347 -4.03 -0.47 20.04
CA GLU A 347 -2.61 -0.80 20.09
C GLU A 347 -2.38 -2.12 20.83
N ASP A 348 -2.94 -2.31 22.02
CA ASP A 348 -2.81 -3.54 22.80
C ASP A 348 -3.36 -4.76 22.05
N PHE A 349 -4.50 -4.60 21.38
CA PHE A 349 -5.12 -5.61 20.52
C PHE A 349 -4.15 -6.03 19.41
N SER A 350 -3.66 -5.06 18.64
CA SER A 350 -2.77 -5.29 17.49
C SER A 350 -1.42 -5.86 17.93
N LEU A 351 -0.84 -5.32 19.00
CA LEU A 351 0.40 -5.78 19.62
C LEU A 351 0.29 -7.24 20.06
N CYS A 352 -0.84 -7.66 20.64
CA CYS A 352 -1.00 -9.04 21.06
C CYS A 352 -1.06 -10.00 19.86
N ILE A 353 -1.99 -9.74 18.94
CA ILE A 353 -2.34 -10.66 17.85
C ILE A 353 -1.22 -10.72 16.79
N ILE A 354 -0.75 -9.56 16.34
CA ILE A 354 0.20 -9.44 15.23
C ILE A 354 1.61 -9.59 15.79
N GLN A 355 1.97 -8.77 16.77
CA GLN A 355 3.38 -8.61 17.12
C GLN A 355 3.86 -9.63 18.16
N LYS A 356 3.13 -9.90 19.25
CA LYS A 356 3.58 -10.82 20.31
C LYS A 356 3.40 -12.28 19.93
N HIS A 357 2.20 -12.64 19.48
CA HIS A 357 1.85 -14.03 19.19
C HIS A 357 1.88 -14.40 17.71
N ASN A 358 1.88 -13.40 16.81
CA ASN A 358 1.84 -13.61 15.36
C ASN A 358 0.82 -14.70 14.97
N CYS A 359 -0.43 -14.52 15.39
CA CYS A 359 -1.44 -15.57 15.28
C CYS A 359 -1.77 -15.99 13.84
N PHE A 360 -1.39 -15.16 12.86
CA PHE A 360 -1.51 -15.43 11.43
C PHE A 360 -0.23 -16.04 10.81
N ASN A 361 0.81 -16.25 11.63
CA ASN A 361 2.12 -16.75 11.24
C ASN A 361 2.74 -16.01 10.04
N LEU A 362 2.60 -14.68 10.04
CA LEU A 362 3.03 -13.87 8.92
C LEU A 362 4.50 -13.48 9.03
N LYS A 363 5.12 -13.30 7.88
CA LYS A 363 6.47 -12.81 7.72
C LYS A 363 6.60 -12.08 6.38
N ALA A 364 7.17 -10.89 6.43
CA ALA A 364 7.67 -10.17 5.27
C ALA A 364 9.10 -9.69 5.54
N ASP A 365 9.94 -9.74 4.52
CA ASP A 365 11.29 -9.19 4.56
C ASP A 365 11.32 -7.82 3.89
N ILE A 366 12.27 -6.97 4.27
CA ILE A 366 12.46 -5.66 3.63
C ILE A 366 12.86 -5.89 2.17
N PRO A 367 12.16 -5.31 1.18
CA PRO A 367 12.51 -5.50 -0.21
C PRO A 367 13.81 -4.76 -0.49
N MET A 368 14.79 -5.49 -1.02
CA MET A 368 16.11 -4.95 -1.33
C MET A 368 16.30 -4.71 -2.83
N VAL A 369 15.29 -5.02 -3.65
CA VAL A 369 15.31 -4.78 -5.10
C VAL A 369 14.14 -3.86 -5.45
N PRO A 370 14.36 -2.77 -6.20
CA PRO A 370 15.65 -2.29 -6.71
C PRO A 370 16.55 -1.78 -5.56
N ASP A 371 17.87 -1.93 -5.72
CA ASP A 371 18.89 -1.51 -4.74
C ASP A 371 19.62 -0.25 -5.24
N PRO A 372 18.95 0.92 -5.28
CA PRO A 372 19.61 2.14 -5.76
C PRO A 372 20.78 2.50 -4.84
N ALA A 373 21.89 2.93 -5.43
CA ALA A 373 23.06 3.36 -4.68
C ALA A 373 22.76 4.67 -3.92
N PRO A 374 23.25 4.83 -2.67
CA PRO A 374 23.18 6.11 -1.99
C PRO A 374 24.14 7.13 -2.63
N LEU A 375 23.88 8.41 -2.38
CA LEU A 375 24.71 9.53 -2.78
C LEU A 375 26.16 9.34 -2.28
N ALA A 376 27.09 9.27 -3.22
CA ALA A 376 28.50 8.92 -2.93
C ALA A 376 29.36 10.12 -2.48
N SER A 377 29.00 11.34 -2.87
CA SER A 377 29.70 12.58 -2.55
C SER A 377 28.75 13.77 -2.51
N PHE A 378 29.13 14.82 -1.79
CA PHE A 378 28.36 16.06 -1.70
C PHE A 378 29.33 17.26 -1.57
N GLY A 379 29.12 18.31 -2.35
CA GLY A 379 30.03 19.48 -2.39
C GLY A 379 31.48 19.11 -2.76
N GLY A 380 31.65 18.11 -3.63
CA GLY A 380 32.97 17.59 -4.03
C GLY A 380 33.70 16.73 -2.97
N GLN A 381 33.12 16.52 -1.79
CA GLN A 381 33.70 15.70 -0.73
C GLN A 381 33.08 14.29 -0.70
N PRO A 382 33.84 13.23 -0.37
CA PRO A 382 33.28 11.90 -0.17
C PRO A 382 32.22 11.87 0.93
N MET A 383 31.16 11.07 0.74
CA MET A 383 30.11 10.93 1.73
C MET A 383 30.65 10.29 3.02
N THR A 384 30.44 10.98 4.15
CA THR A 384 30.70 10.46 5.49
C THR A 384 29.38 10.24 6.22
N HIS A 385 29.39 9.49 7.33
CA HIS A 385 28.18 9.35 8.12
C HIS A 385 27.72 10.69 8.69
N GLU A 386 28.65 11.49 9.21
CA GLU A 386 28.35 12.82 9.77
C GLU A 386 27.71 13.74 8.73
N LEU A 387 28.23 13.75 7.50
CA LEU A 387 27.66 14.53 6.40
C LEU A 387 26.28 14.03 5.99
N ALA A 388 26.08 12.70 5.93
CA ALA A 388 24.76 12.12 5.64
C ALA A 388 23.72 12.46 6.72
N GLU A 389 24.12 12.44 8.00
CA GLU A 389 23.25 12.90 9.09
C GLU A 389 22.88 14.38 8.93
N ASP A 390 23.86 15.22 8.57
CA ASP A 390 23.63 16.64 8.33
C ASP A 390 22.65 16.88 7.17
N LEU A 391 22.74 16.11 6.09
CA LEU A 391 21.80 16.18 4.96
C LEU A 391 20.37 15.82 5.39
N PHE A 392 20.20 14.79 6.23
CA PHE A 392 18.89 14.49 6.80
C PHE A 392 18.37 15.62 7.70
N ILE A 393 19.22 16.18 8.56
CA ILE A 393 18.85 17.29 9.45
C ILE A 393 18.46 18.53 8.64
N GLY A 394 19.15 18.80 7.54
CA GLY A 394 18.83 19.86 6.58
C GLY A 394 18.60 21.22 7.25
N TRP A 395 17.38 21.73 7.09
CA TRP A 395 16.99 23.07 7.52
C TRP A 395 16.69 23.22 9.01
N LEU A 396 16.67 22.12 9.78
CA LEU A 396 16.25 22.14 11.17
C LEU A 396 17.17 23.03 12.01
N ASP A 397 16.56 23.95 12.75
CA ASP A 397 17.16 24.71 13.82
C ASP A 397 17.37 23.80 15.03
N ALA A 398 18.38 22.96 14.93
CA ALA A 398 18.85 22.12 16.01
C ALA A 398 20.10 22.76 16.63
N ASP A 399 20.23 22.63 17.95
CA ASP A 399 21.42 23.00 18.74
C ASP A 399 22.71 22.23 18.35
N SER A 400 22.73 21.56 17.20
CA SER A 400 23.84 20.74 16.72
C SER A 400 24.73 21.51 15.73
N THR A 401 26.04 21.40 15.94
CA THR A 401 27.08 21.77 14.99
C THR A 401 26.95 20.92 13.73
N THR A 402 26.31 21.45 12.69
CA THR A 402 26.35 20.85 11.34
C THR A 402 27.63 21.27 10.63
N SER A 403 28.10 20.42 9.70
CA SER A 403 29.19 20.75 8.77
C SER A 403 28.71 21.44 7.48
N LEU A 404 27.40 21.51 7.26
CA LEU A 404 26.82 22.14 6.08
C LEU A 404 26.84 23.66 6.19
N ASP A 405 27.18 24.33 5.08
CA ASP A 405 27.02 25.78 4.94
C ASP A 405 25.52 26.08 4.75
N ARG A 406 24.84 26.42 5.85
CA ARG A 406 23.39 26.67 5.87
C ARG A 406 23.11 28.18 5.85
N PRO A 407 22.19 28.66 5.00
CA PRO A 407 21.70 30.04 5.09
C PRO A 407 21.11 30.36 6.47
N SER A 408 21.14 31.64 6.85
CA SER A 408 20.79 32.15 8.18
C SER A 408 19.33 31.93 8.63
N ALA A 409 18.41 31.54 7.75
CA ALA A 409 17.00 31.32 8.08
C ALA A 409 16.68 29.82 8.29
N LEU A 410 17.15 29.26 9.41
CA LEU A 410 16.81 27.91 9.87
C LEU A 410 15.30 27.76 10.14
N GLN A 411 14.82 26.52 10.21
CA GLN A 411 13.40 26.18 10.30
C GLN A 411 13.13 25.29 11.53
N PRO A 412 11.91 25.25 12.07
CA PRO A 412 11.53 24.29 13.12
C PRO A 412 11.39 22.84 12.61
N PHE A 413 11.78 22.56 11.35
CA PHE A 413 11.70 21.26 10.69
C PHE A 413 12.92 21.06 9.79
N SER A 414 13.25 19.81 9.46
CA SER A 414 14.34 19.47 8.54
C SER A 414 13.94 19.70 7.09
N TRP A 415 12.79 19.15 6.71
CA TRP A 415 12.31 19.16 5.33
C TRP A 415 10.78 19.20 5.25
N ARG A 416 10.24 19.71 4.14
CA ARG A 416 8.84 19.55 3.76
C ARG A 416 8.74 18.67 2.53
N VAL A 417 7.94 17.62 2.58
CA VAL A 417 7.74 16.73 1.43
C VAL A 417 6.83 17.44 0.43
N PHE A 418 7.23 17.46 -0.83
CA PHE A 418 6.42 18.01 -1.94
C PHE A 418 5.82 16.92 -2.82
N ALA A 419 6.43 15.74 -2.86
CA ALA A 419 5.89 14.56 -3.52
C ALA A 419 6.44 13.28 -2.89
N GLY A 420 5.71 12.17 -3.06
CA GLY A 420 6.24 10.85 -2.73
C GLY A 420 5.45 9.72 -3.37
N LYS A 421 5.95 8.48 -3.23
CA LYS A 421 5.43 7.33 -3.97
C LYS A 421 4.38 6.53 -3.20
N ASN A 422 4.59 6.26 -1.91
CA ASN A 422 3.75 5.31 -1.19
C ASN A 422 2.43 5.97 -0.78
N ALA A 423 1.31 5.46 -1.32
CA ALA A 423 -0.01 6.01 -1.05
C ALA A 423 -0.40 6.05 0.43
N ALA A 424 0.11 5.10 1.22
CA ALA A 424 -0.26 4.97 2.63
C ALA A 424 0.40 6.01 3.54
N TYR A 425 1.56 6.55 3.16
CA TYR A 425 2.39 7.37 4.05
C TYR A 425 2.78 8.70 3.42
N ASP A 426 3.00 8.72 2.11
CA ASP A 426 3.58 9.86 1.40
C ASP A 426 2.52 10.79 0.80
N PHE A 427 1.22 10.47 0.93
CA PHE A 427 0.13 11.22 0.28
C PHE A 427 -0.61 12.16 1.24
N PHE A 428 -0.29 12.13 2.53
CA PHE A 428 -0.94 12.99 3.51
C PHE A 428 -0.61 14.46 3.28
N ASN A 429 -1.55 15.33 3.60
CA ASN A 429 -1.32 16.77 3.52
C ASN A 429 -0.30 17.21 4.57
N CYS A 430 0.42 18.29 4.29
CA CYS A 430 1.29 18.96 5.24
C CYS A 430 2.32 18.05 5.92
N GLN A 431 3.25 17.48 5.15
CA GLN A 431 4.27 16.57 5.67
C GLN A 431 5.57 17.30 6.01
N TYR A 432 5.85 17.40 7.30
CA TYR A 432 7.11 17.86 7.87
C TYR A 432 7.95 16.68 8.32
N GLN A 433 9.23 16.72 7.99
CA GLN A 433 10.22 15.75 8.44
C GLN A 433 11.13 16.41 9.45
N LEU A 434 11.34 15.75 10.59
CA LEU A 434 12.25 16.21 11.64
C LEU A 434 13.28 15.12 11.89
N PHE A 435 14.52 15.38 11.49
CA PHE A 435 15.66 14.52 11.78
C PHE A 435 16.60 15.24 12.75
N TYR A 436 17.00 14.57 13.82
CA TYR A 436 17.93 15.16 14.77
C TYR A 436 18.77 14.09 15.47
N ARG A 437 19.96 14.49 15.91
CA ARG A 437 20.87 13.58 16.63
C ARG A 437 20.31 13.24 18.01
N GLY A 438 20.46 11.97 18.38
CA GLY A 438 20.20 11.51 19.73
C GLY A 438 21.40 11.75 20.66
N LYS A 439 21.29 11.32 21.91
CA LYS A 439 22.37 11.47 22.91
C LYS A 439 23.59 10.59 22.64
N GLY A 440 23.42 9.49 21.91
CA GLY A 440 24.51 8.54 21.60
C GLY A 440 25.13 8.80 20.23
N LYS A 441 26.44 8.58 20.11
CA LYS A 441 27.17 8.70 18.83
C LYS A 441 26.54 7.79 17.76
N GLY A 442 26.21 8.36 16.60
CA GLY A 442 25.60 7.66 15.47
C GLY A 442 24.15 7.22 15.67
N GLY A 443 23.50 7.65 16.76
CA GLY A 443 22.06 7.53 16.96
C GLY A 443 21.36 8.81 16.56
N MET A 444 20.27 8.68 15.79
CA MET A 444 19.38 9.78 15.43
C MET A 444 17.94 9.43 15.81
N TRP A 445 17.10 10.45 15.79
CA TRP A 445 15.65 10.34 15.86
C TRP A 445 15.04 10.92 14.58
N TYR A 446 13.94 10.32 14.16
CA TYR A 446 13.14 10.78 13.05
C TYR A 446 11.68 10.89 13.48
N ASP A 447 11.15 12.10 13.37
CA ASP A 447 9.80 12.44 13.77
C ASP A 447 9.02 13.02 12.58
N PRO A 448 8.41 12.20 11.72
CA PRO A 448 7.51 12.72 10.70
C PRO A 448 6.27 13.31 11.38
N SER A 449 5.85 14.49 10.92
CA SER A 449 4.60 15.12 11.32
C SER A 449 3.75 15.46 10.10
N PHE A 450 2.51 14.97 10.08
CA PHE A 450 1.65 15.06 8.90
C PHE A 450 0.18 15.12 9.27
N LYS A 451 -0.64 15.61 8.35
CA LYS A 451 -2.06 15.86 8.56
C LYS A 451 -2.89 14.81 7.83
N VAL A 452 -3.73 14.10 8.58
CA VAL A 452 -4.57 13.01 8.08
C VAL A 452 -6.02 13.43 8.14
N GLU A 453 -6.75 13.14 7.07
CA GLU A 453 -8.21 13.22 7.08
C GLU A 453 -8.80 11.91 7.60
N THR A 454 -9.49 11.98 8.73
CA THR A 454 -10.16 10.84 9.34
C THR A 454 -11.37 10.41 8.50
N VAL A 455 -11.92 9.23 8.79
CA VAL A 455 -13.08 8.69 8.08
C VAL A 455 -14.36 9.50 8.31
N ASP A 456 -14.42 10.27 9.40
CA ASP A 456 -15.50 11.21 9.72
C ASP A 456 -15.20 12.65 9.24
N GLY A 457 -14.15 12.85 8.42
CA GLY A 457 -13.85 14.11 7.75
C GLY A 457 -13.13 15.16 8.60
N ARG A 458 -12.69 14.83 9.82
CA ARG A 458 -11.83 15.71 10.62
C ARG A 458 -10.41 15.69 10.07
N SER A 459 -9.70 16.80 10.19
CA SER A 459 -8.25 16.82 10.00
C SER A 459 -7.55 16.69 11.35
N VAL A 460 -6.67 15.70 11.47
CA VAL A 460 -5.87 15.47 12.68
C VAL A 460 -4.38 15.46 12.35
N TRP A 461 -3.57 16.04 13.24
CA TRP A 461 -2.13 15.93 13.16
C TRP A 461 -1.68 14.59 13.72
N ARG A 462 -0.78 13.94 13.00
CA ARG A 462 -0.09 12.74 13.45
C ARG A 462 1.40 12.99 13.48
N ARG A 463 2.02 12.37 14.46
CA ARG A 463 3.46 12.34 14.64
C ARG A 463 3.84 10.94 15.10
N ARG A 464 4.97 10.46 14.59
CA ARG A 464 5.55 9.17 14.95
C ARG A 464 6.98 9.39 15.42
N HIS A 465 7.50 8.46 16.20
CA HIS A 465 8.84 8.57 16.79
C HIS A 465 9.70 7.37 16.39
N TYR A 466 10.58 7.57 15.42
CA TYR A 466 11.44 6.52 14.89
C TYR A 466 12.83 6.62 15.50
N ARG A 467 13.34 5.47 15.93
CA ARG A 467 14.77 5.33 16.20
C ARG A 467 15.51 5.17 14.89
N VAL A 468 16.57 5.95 14.69
CA VAL A 468 17.42 5.89 13.50
C VAL A 468 18.85 5.52 13.89
N LYS A 469 19.45 4.62 13.10
CA LYS A 469 20.85 4.23 13.20
C LYS A 469 21.51 4.31 11.83
N ARG A 470 22.79 4.65 11.79
CA ARG A 470 23.65 4.44 10.63
C ARG A 470 23.65 2.96 10.24
N ASP A 471 23.62 2.67 8.94
CA ASP A 471 24.04 1.35 8.44
C ASP A 471 25.53 1.41 8.04
N LYS A 472 26.06 0.36 7.40
CA LYS A 472 27.49 0.21 7.09
C LYS A 472 28.03 1.27 6.11
N GLN A 473 27.23 1.68 5.14
CA GLN A 473 27.64 2.63 4.10
C GLN A 473 27.16 4.04 4.47
N PRO A 474 28.02 5.07 4.39
CA PRO A 474 27.56 6.47 4.46
C PRO A 474 26.41 6.75 3.49
N GLY A 475 25.45 7.58 3.90
CA GLY A 475 24.21 7.82 3.14
C GLY A 475 23.12 6.76 3.34
N THR A 476 23.36 5.71 4.15
CA THR A 476 22.37 4.64 4.43
C THR A 476 22.07 4.47 5.92
N PHE A 477 20.82 4.15 6.24
CA PHE A 477 20.28 4.19 7.59
C PHE A 477 19.21 3.12 7.84
N ARG A 478 19.11 2.68 9.10
CA ARG A 478 18.09 1.74 9.60
C ARG A 478 17.14 2.46 10.54
N PHE A 479 15.86 2.44 10.19
CA PHE A 479 14.80 3.07 10.94
C PHE A 479 13.96 1.97 11.61
N SER A 480 13.50 2.21 12.83
CA SER A 480 12.62 1.28 13.55
C SER A 480 11.61 2.03 14.39
N VAL A 481 10.36 1.61 14.33
CA VAL A 481 9.25 2.15 15.13
C VAL A 481 8.33 1.02 15.59
N LEU A 482 7.72 1.20 16.76
CA LEU A 482 6.51 0.48 17.15
C LEU A 482 5.36 1.47 17.01
N ASP A 483 4.50 1.27 16.03
CA ASP A 483 3.36 2.14 15.77
C ASP A 483 2.07 1.32 15.79
N ASN A 484 1.07 1.77 16.55
CA ASN A 484 -0.22 1.09 16.69
C ASN A 484 -0.09 -0.42 16.99
N GLY A 485 0.91 -0.81 17.78
CA GLY A 485 1.17 -2.20 18.17
C GLY A 485 1.89 -3.03 17.11
N VAL A 486 2.30 -2.46 15.98
CA VAL A 486 3.02 -3.15 14.91
C VAL A 486 4.43 -2.57 14.77
N THR A 487 5.44 -3.43 14.78
CA THR A 487 6.82 -3.00 14.54
C THR A 487 7.08 -2.88 13.04
N SER A 488 7.54 -1.70 12.61
CA SER A 488 8.10 -1.51 11.28
C SER A 488 9.61 -1.30 11.35
N ASN A 489 10.34 -1.90 10.41
CA ASN A 489 11.74 -1.65 10.20
C ASN A 489 11.96 -1.22 8.75
N GLU A 490 12.80 -0.21 8.55
CA GLU A 490 13.03 0.37 7.24
C GLU A 490 14.51 0.59 6.99
N PHE A 491 14.88 0.58 5.72
CA PHE A 491 16.21 0.86 5.22
C PHE A 491 16.16 2.04 4.26
N TRP A 492 16.78 3.15 4.69
CA TRP A 492 16.72 4.43 4.03
C TRP A 492 18.06 4.77 3.38
N ARG A 493 17.98 5.43 2.23
CA ARG A 493 19.13 5.93 1.45
C ARG A 493 18.87 7.37 1.04
N ILE A 494 19.88 8.22 1.17
CA ILE A 494 19.89 9.53 0.52
C ILE A 494 20.31 9.27 -0.92
N LEU A 495 19.41 9.44 -1.88
CA LEU A 495 19.75 9.17 -3.27
C LEU A 495 20.40 10.38 -3.93
N ASP A 496 19.87 11.57 -3.66
CA ASP A 496 20.43 12.80 -4.17
C ASP A 496 20.00 14.02 -3.35
N CYS A 497 20.83 15.06 -3.39
CA CYS A 497 20.59 16.36 -2.78
C CYS A 497 21.24 17.47 -3.61
N GLU A 498 20.55 18.60 -3.72
CA GLU A 498 21.09 19.83 -4.28
C GLU A 498 22.07 20.49 -3.27
N GLU A 499 23.15 21.09 -3.75
CA GLU A 499 24.25 21.58 -2.88
C GLU A 499 23.80 22.71 -1.95
N GLY A 500 22.90 23.58 -2.42
CA GLY A 500 22.24 24.62 -1.62
C GLY A 500 21.08 24.12 -0.76
N LEU A 501 20.83 22.80 -0.73
CA LEU A 501 19.73 22.15 -0.02
C LEU A 501 18.34 22.58 -0.49
N ASP A 502 18.22 23.04 -1.74
CA ASP A 502 16.93 23.39 -2.34
C ASP A 502 15.98 22.19 -2.39
N TRP A 503 16.53 20.99 -2.61
CA TRP A 503 15.78 19.73 -2.58
C TRP A 503 16.68 18.53 -2.26
N CYS A 504 16.06 17.46 -1.78
CA CYS A 504 16.65 16.14 -1.59
C CYS A 504 15.64 15.03 -1.97
N VAL A 505 16.16 13.88 -2.38
CA VAL A 505 15.41 12.65 -2.64
C VAL A 505 15.87 11.58 -1.66
N PHE A 506 14.94 11.11 -0.82
CA PHE A 506 15.19 10.03 0.13
C PHE A 506 14.39 8.80 -0.27
N TYR A 507 15.07 7.68 -0.49
CA TYR A 507 14.47 6.40 -0.82
C TYR A 507 14.43 5.49 0.39
N TYR A 508 13.36 4.74 0.53
CA TYR A 508 13.20 3.78 1.60
C TYR A 508 12.59 2.47 1.11
N SER A 509 13.00 1.39 1.76
CA SER A 509 12.29 0.13 1.73
C SER A 509 12.02 -0.34 3.16
N GLY A 510 10.84 -0.90 3.40
CA GLY A 510 10.38 -1.22 4.75
C GLY A 510 9.58 -2.51 4.81
N ALA A 511 9.46 -3.04 6.02
CA ALA A 511 8.57 -4.15 6.31
C ALA A 511 8.01 -4.06 7.72
N ALA A 512 6.68 -4.20 7.80
CA ALA A 512 5.99 -4.61 9.01
C ALA A 512 5.95 -6.15 9.01
N SER A 513 7.10 -6.77 9.35
CA SER A 513 7.35 -8.18 9.07
C SER A 513 6.27 -9.11 9.61
N ARG A 514 5.84 -8.94 10.87
CA ARG A 514 4.80 -9.77 11.48
C ARG A 514 3.38 -9.45 11.03
N ALA A 515 3.19 -8.33 10.32
CA ALA A 515 1.97 -8.05 9.58
C ALA A 515 2.01 -8.60 8.15
N GLY A 516 3.11 -9.24 7.72
CA GLY A 516 3.24 -9.76 6.35
C GLY A 516 3.28 -8.66 5.28
N LEU A 517 3.61 -7.42 5.65
CA LEU A 517 3.64 -6.29 4.74
C LEU A 517 5.08 -5.84 4.48
N SER A 518 5.40 -5.64 3.20
CA SER A 518 6.61 -5.01 2.72
C SER A 518 6.27 -3.89 1.75
N TYR A 519 7.12 -2.87 1.70
CA TYR A 519 6.88 -1.70 0.87
C TYR A 519 8.18 -1.01 0.49
N SER A 520 8.14 -0.18 -0.55
CA SER A 520 9.20 0.75 -0.90
C SER A 520 8.59 2.05 -1.43
N GLY A 521 9.37 3.12 -1.31
CA GLY A 521 8.95 4.44 -1.73
C GLY A 521 10.10 5.41 -1.74
N ALA A 522 9.78 6.64 -2.11
CA ALA A 522 10.68 7.76 -1.96
C ALA A 522 9.87 8.97 -1.52
N ILE A 523 10.46 9.78 -0.66
CA ILE A 523 9.98 11.13 -0.38
C ILE A 523 10.91 12.13 -1.06
N LEU A 524 10.30 13.09 -1.74
CA LEU A 524 11.00 14.21 -2.36
C LEU A 524 10.69 15.44 -1.52
N ALA A 525 11.73 16.10 -1.04
CA ALA A 525 11.58 17.13 -0.04
C ALA A 525 12.36 18.39 -0.39
N SER A 526 11.82 19.54 0.00
CA SER A 526 12.42 20.86 -0.17
C SER A 526 12.18 21.69 1.09
N LYS A 527 12.85 22.84 1.20
CA LYS A 527 12.57 23.78 2.29
C LYS A 527 11.11 24.28 2.26
N SER A 528 10.62 24.63 1.07
CA SER A 528 9.30 25.21 0.89
C SER A 528 8.18 24.18 0.83
N GLY A 529 8.48 22.91 0.53
CA GLY A 529 7.45 21.91 0.20
C GLY A 529 6.88 22.10 -1.20
N GLU A 530 7.58 22.85 -2.06
CA GLU A 530 7.26 22.99 -3.47
C GLU A 530 8.28 22.24 -4.34
N TRP A 531 7.83 21.83 -5.52
CA TRP A 531 8.72 21.32 -6.58
C TRP A 531 9.77 22.38 -6.97
N PRO A 532 11.01 21.97 -7.26
CA PRO A 532 12.00 22.87 -7.84
C PRO A 532 11.48 23.53 -9.13
N LYS A 533 11.75 24.83 -9.28
CA LYS A 533 11.36 25.61 -10.47
C LYS A 533 12.24 25.32 -11.68
N SER A 534 13.49 24.93 -11.43
CA SER A 534 14.47 24.63 -12.48
C SER A 534 14.14 23.31 -13.18
N GLN A 535 14.09 23.34 -14.51
CA GLN A 535 13.90 22.12 -15.32
C GLN A 535 15.08 21.14 -15.16
N ALA A 536 16.30 21.64 -15.02
CA ALA A 536 17.48 20.80 -14.79
C ALA A 536 17.39 20.06 -13.45
N ALA A 537 16.85 20.72 -12.41
CA ALA A 537 16.60 20.07 -11.12
C ALA A 537 15.54 18.96 -11.25
N ARG A 538 14.45 19.21 -11.99
CA ARG A 538 13.41 18.20 -12.23
C ARG A 538 13.94 16.98 -13.00
N GLN A 539 14.77 17.19 -14.01
CA GLN A 539 15.41 16.11 -14.76
C GLN A 539 16.38 15.30 -13.90
N ARG A 540 17.14 15.94 -13.00
CA ARG A 540 18.03 15.26 -12.05
C ARG A 540 17.23 14.40 -11.06
N ILE A 541 16.10 14.92 -10.56
CA ILE A 541 15.16 14.17 -9.72
C ILE A 541 14.59 12.95 -10.48
N GLU A 542 14.13 13.14 -11.71
CA GLU A 542 13.61 12.04 -12.53
C GLU A 542 14.66 10.95 -12.77
N ALA A 543 15.89 11.32 -13.12
CA ALA A 543 16.98 10.37 -13.34
C ALA A 543 17.31 9.54 -12.08
N VAL A 544 17.28 10.15 -10.88
CA VAL A 544 17.54 9.40 -9.65
C VAL A 544 16.36 8.51 -9.26
N LEU A 545 15.12 8.93 -9.51
CA LEU A 545 13.94 8.09 -9.31
C LEU A 545 13.94 6.88 -10.25
N ASP A 546 14.31 7.08 -11.52
CA ASP A 546 14.46 6.00 -12.49
C ASP A 546 15.47 4.95 -12.01
N SER A 547 16.59 5.37 -11.43
CA SER A 547 17.57 4.46 -10.83
C SER A 547 17.03 3.65 -9.64
N ALA A 548 16.02 4.20 -8.96
CA ALA A 548 15.29 3.56 -7.87
C ALA A 548 14.05 2.80 -8.34
N GLY A 549 13.82 2.70 -9.67
CA GLY A 549 12.68 2.00 -10.21
C GLY A 549 11.34 2.68 -9.94
N ILE A 550 11.35 4.01 -9.80
CA ILE A 550 10.18 4.85 -9.55
C ILE A 550 10.02 5.80 -10.73
N LYS A 551 8.82 5.86 -11.30
CA LYS A 551 8.46 6.83 -12.34
C LYS A 551 7.78 8.04 -11.73
N THR A 552 7.95 9.19 -12.37
CA THR A 552 7.38 10.47 -11.92
C THR A 552 5.84 10.45 -11.89
N TRP A 553 5.21 9.71 -12.81
CA TRP A 553 3.75 9.49 -12.83
C TRP A 553 3.24 8.55 -11.72
N GLU A 554 4.12 7.88 -10.97
CA GLU A 554 3.75 7.11 -9.77
C GLU A 554 3.70 8.00 -8.51
N LEU A 555 4.20 9.23 -8.60
CA LEU A 555 4.26 10.13 -7.45
C LEU A 555 2.92 10.84 -7.24
N SER A 556 2.56 11.03 -5.98
CA SER A 556 1.53 11.99 -5.59
C SER A 556 2.16 13.24 -5.03
N ASN A 557 1.54 14.37 -5.35
CA ASN A 557 1.90 15.66 -4.78
C ASN A 557 1.33 15.81 -3.38
N VAL A 558 2.10 16.42 -2.49
CA VAL A 558 1.67 16.76 -1.13
C VAL A 558 1.09 18.16 -1.12
N ASP A 559 -0.18 18.29 -0.68
CA ASP A 559 -0.75 19.62 -0.45
C ASP A 559 -0.15 20.23 0.82
N ASN A 560 0.55 21.35 0.62
CA ASN A 560 1.31 22.07 1.62
C ASN A 560 0.69 23.45 1.95
N SER A 561 -0.56 23.69 1.53
CA SER A 561 -1.24 25.00 1.63
C SER A 561 -1.83 25.32 3.01
N ASN A 562 -2.27 24.32 3.79
CA ASN A 562 -3.01 24.53 5.05
C ASN A 562 -2.38 23.81 6.26
N CYS A 563 -1.16 24.21 6.59
CA CYS A 563 -0.29 23.53 7.55
C CYS A 563 -0.11 24.26 8.88
N VAL A 564 -0.96 25.24 9.17
CA VAL A 564 -0.92 25.99 10.44
C VAL A 564 -1.15 25.04 11.63
N GLY A 565 -0.37 25.23 12.70
CA GLY A 565 -0.48 24.44 13.92
C GLY A 565 0.22 23.07 13.89
N ALA A 566 1.13 22.85 12.94
CA ALA A 566 1.94 21.63 12.90
C ALA A 566 2.71 21.42 14.23
N PRO A 567 2.66 20.22 14.85
CA PRO A 567 3.31 19.94 16.13
C PRO A 567 4.82 19.66 15.93
N LEU A 568 5.58 20.72 15.68
CA LEU A 568 7.01 20.67 15.35
C LEU A 568 7.94 20.72 16.58
N ASP A 569 7.41 20.96 17.78
CA ASP A 569 8.23 21.00 18.98
C ASP A 569 8.82 19.62 19.31
N ARG A 570 10.14 19.52 19.31
CA ARG A 570 10.91 18.31 19.62
C ARG A 570 10.63 17.75 21.02
N SER A 571 10.20 18.60 21.96
CA SER A 571 9.94 18.20 23.35
C SER A 571 8.67 17.35 23.53
N LEU A 572 7.72 17.44 22.59
CA LEU A 572 6.38 16.85 22.71
C LEU A 572 6.35 15.31 22.80
N LEU A 573 7.45 14.62 22.48
CA LEU A 573 7.57 13.16 22.55
C LEU A 573 8.53 12.67 23.63
N ALA A 574 9.18 13.56 24.39
CA ALA A 574 9.94 13.15 25.58
C ALA A 574 9.04 12.67 26.74
N LEU A 575 7.71 12.69 26.54
CA LEU A 575 6.68 12.44 27.55
C LEU A 575 5.70 11.30 27.19
N ALA A 576 5.91 10.58 26.07
CA ALA A 576 5.10 9.43 25.68
C ALA A 576 5.78 8.10 26.05
#